data_AF-A0A240BXS6-F1
#
_entry.id   AF-A0A240BXS6-F1
#
_cell.length_a   1.000
_cell.length_b   1.000
_cell.length_c   1.000
_cell.angle_alpha   90.00
_cell.angle_beta   90.00
_cell.angle_gamma   90.00
#
_symmetry.space_group_name_H-M   'P 1'
#
loop_
_entity.id
_entity.type
_entity.pdbx_description
1 polymer ?
#
loop_
_entity_poly.entity_id
_entity_poly.type
_entity_poly.pdbx_seq_one_letter_code
_entity_poly.pdbx_strand_id
1 'polypeptide(L)' 'MLAKRKMRSKELAEQVGITEQNLSLLKNGKVKGVRLETLDKICRILDCQPGDLLAWEADNED' A
#
# COMPACT_ATOMS: atom_id res chain seq x y z
N MET A 1 8.99 -0.88 -5.28
CA MET A 1 8.22 -1.92 -6.00
C MET A 1 7.63 -1.42 -7.32
N LEU A 2 6.85 -0.32 -7.32
CA LEU A 2 6.22 0.24 -8.52
C LEU A 2 7.20 0.57 -9.67
N ALA A 3 8.31 1.26 -9.38
CA ALA A 3 9.32 1.61 -10.38
C ALA A 3 9.96 0.39 -11.06
N LYS A 4 10.20 -0.70 -10.29
CA LYS A 4 10.71 -1.96 -10.83
C LYS A 4 9.74 -2.57 -11.85
N ARG A 5 8.44 -2.30 -11.71
CA ARG A 5 7.35 -2.80 -12.56
C ARG A 5 6.88 -1.79 -13.62
N LYS A 6 7.54 -0.63 -13.73
CA LYS A 6 7.13 0.49 -14.61
C LYS A 6 5.65 0.89 -14.44
N MET A 7 5.08 0.65 -13.26
CA MET A 7 3.67 0.89 -12.94
C MET A 7 3.47 2.24 -12.25
N ARG A 8 2.39 2.94 -12.59
CA ARG A 8 2.02 4.22 -11.95
C ARG A 8 1.14 3.99 -10.72
N SER A 9 1.19 4.91 -9.75
CA SER A 9 0.33 4.84 -8.54
C SER A 9 -1.15 4.82 -8.89
N LYS A 10 -1.58 5.66 -9.85
CA LYS A 10 -2.96 5.69 -10.33
C LYS A 10 -3.44 4.32 -10.83
N GLU A 11 -2.60 3.63 -11.59
CA GLU A 11 -2.89 2.31 -12.13
C GLU A 11 -3.04 1.25 -11.02
N LEU A 12 -2.15 1.29 -10.01
CA LEU A 12 -2.29 0.42 -8.84
C LEU A 12 -3.59 0.72 -8.08
N ALA A 13 -3.94 1.99 -7.89
CA ALA A 13 -5.16 2.38 -7.19
C ALA A 13 -6.42 1.83 -7.88
N GLU A 14 -6.48 1.97 -9.21
CA GLU A 14 -7.55 1.41 -10.04
C GLU A 14 -7.64 -0.11 -9.91
N GLN A 15 -6.51 -0.84 -10.01
CA GLN A 15 -6.49 -2.30 -9.90
C GLN A 15 -6.87 -2.81 -8.50
N VAL A 16 -6.49 -2.07 -7.46
CA VAL A 16 -6.84 -2.40 -6.06
C VAL A 16 -8.29 -2.05 -5.73
N GLY A 17 -8.90 -1.14 -6.49
CA GLY A 17 -10.26 -0.64 -6.26
C GLY A 17 -10.33 0.43 -5.17
N ILE A 18 -9.31 1.28 -5.06
CA ILE A 18 -9.26 2.42 -4.12
C ILE A 18 -8.95 3.71 -4.87
N THR A 19 -9.20 4.86 -4.24
CA THR A 19 -8.81 6.14 -4.83
C THR A 19 -7.30 6.33 -4.78
N GLU A 20 -6.75 7.09 -5.73
CA GLU A 20 -5.33 7.47 -5.72
C GLU A 20 -4.95 8.23 -4.44
N GLN A 21 -5.89 9.01 -3.89
CA GLN A 21 -5.71 9.68 -2.60
C GLN A 21 -5.55 8.68 -1.45
N ASN A 22 -6.39 7.63 -1.39
CA ASN A 22 -6.28 6.60 -0.35
C ASN A 22 -4.98 5.79 -0.49
N LEU A 23 -4.57 5.47 -1.72
CA LEU A 23 -3.27 4.85 -1.98
C LEU A 23 -2.11 5.75 -1.52
N SER A 24 -2.19 7.06 -1.76
CA SER A 24 -1.18 8.03 -1.29
C SER A 24 -1.08 8.05 0.23
N LEU A 25 -2.20 8.04 0.94
CA LEU A 25 -2.21 7.96 2.41
C LEU A 25 -1.59 6.66 2.91
N LEU A 26 -1.92 5.51 2.29
CA LEU A 26 -1.32 4.21 2.60
C LEU A 26 0.19 4.23 2.42
N LYS A 27 0.67 4.72 1.27
CA LYS A 27 2.11 4.78 0.93
C LYS A 27 2.90 5.63 1.93
N ASN A 28 2.27 6.63 2.51
CA ASN A 28 2.91 7.56 3.46
C ASN A 28 2.65 7.20 4.93
N GLY A 29 2.05 6.03 5.22
CA GLY A 29 1.75 5.60 6.59
C GLY A 29 0.70 6.46 7.32
N LYS A 30 -0.05 7.32 6.60
CA LYS A 30 -1.01 8.27 7.20
C LYS A 30 -2.41 7.69 7.39
N VAL A 31 -2.58 6.39 7.19
CA VAL A 31 -3.86 5.72 7.41
C VAL A 31 -3.93 5.18 8.84
N LYS A 32 -5.14 5.13 9.38
CA LYS A 32 -5.39 4.45 10.67
C LYS A 32 -5.49 2.93 10.54
N GLY A 33 -5.58 2.42 9.31
CA GLY A 33 -5.70 1.00 9.03
C GLY A 33 -5.98 0.72 7.56
N VAL A 34 -5.91 -0.55 7.20
CA VAL A 34 -6.18 -1.07 5.85
C VAL A 34 -7.02 -2.33 5.95
N ARG A 35 -7.94 -2.53 5.00
CA ARG A 35 -8.68 -3.80 4.90
C ARG A 35 -7.73 -4.91 4.45
N LEU A 36 -7.84 -6.10 5.01
CA LEU A 36 -7.02 -7.25 4.59
C LEU A 36 -7.20 -7.57 3.11
N GLU A 37 -8.41 -7.42 2.55
CA GLU A 37 -8.66 -7.58 1.11
C GLU A 37 -7.86 -6.59 0.26
N THR A 38 -7.76 -5.33 0.71
CA THR A 38 -6.94 -4.30 0.03
C THR A 38 -5.47 -4.68 0.08
N LEU A 39 -4.98 -5.16 1.23
CA LEU A 39 -3.60 -5.62 1.39
C LEU A 39 -3.31 -6.84 0.49
N ASP A 40 -4.18 -7.84 0.45
CA ASP A 40 -4.07 -9.02 -0.44
C ASP A 40 -3.98 -8.60 -1.91
N LYS A 41 -4.86 -7.70 -2.38
CA LYS A 41 -4.81 -7.19 -3.77
C LYS A 41 -3.49 -6.49 -4.07
N ILE A 42 -3.01 -5.63 -3.17
CA ILE A 42 -1.72 -4.94 -3.35
C ILE A 42 -0.59 -5.98 -3.45
N CYS A 43 -0.55 -6.95 -2.54
CA CYS A 43 0.45 -8.01 -2.55
C CYS A 43 0.46 -8.83 -3.85
N ARG A 44 -0.72 -9.18 -4.38
CA ARG A 44 -0.82 -9.91 -5.66
C ARG A 44 -0.36 -9.08 -6.85
N ILE A 45 -0.79 -7.82 -6.94
CA ILE A 45 -0.42 -6.92 -8.06
C ILE A 45 1.07 -6.59 -8.01
N LEU A 46 1.58 -6.34 -6.81
CA LEU A 46 2.98 -6.00 -6.58
C LEU A 46 3.86 -7.23 -6.34
N ASP A 47 3.33 -8.45 -6.51
CA ASP A 47 4.03 -9.72 -6.30
C ASP A 47 5.02 -9.63 -5.13
N CYS A 48 4.46 -9.38 -3.95
CA CYS A 48 5.18 -9.19 -2.69
C CYS A 48 4.40 -9.81 -1.53
N GLN A 49 5.07 -9.94 -0.39
CA GLN A 49 4.46 -10.43 0.84
C GLN A 49 3.97 -9.26 1.72
N PRO A 50 3.00 -9.48 2.62
CA PRO A 50 2.58 -8.47 3.58
C PRO A 50 3.73 -7.88 4.42
N GLY A 51 4.71 -8.72 4.78
CA GLY A 51 5.91 -8.29 5.52
C GLY A 51 6.84 -7.36 4.73
N ASP A 52 6.70 -7.27 3.40
CA ASP A 52 7.43 -6.30 2.59
C ASP A 52 6.81 -4.89 2.64
N LEU A 53 5.58 -4.77 3.14
CA LEU A 53 4.78 -3.54 3.18
C LEU A 53 4.54 -3.03 4.61
N LEU A 54 4.45 -3.94 5.57
CA LEU A 54 4.14 -3.63 6.97
C LEU A 54 5.40 -3.75 7.80
N ALA A 55 5.71 -2.69 8.53
CA ALA A 55 6.70 -2.69 9.60
C ALA A 55 6.01 -2.24 10.89
N TRP A 56 6.38 -2.85 12.01
CA TRP A 56 6.03 -2.30 13.31
C TRP A 56 7.04 -1.21 13.65
N GLU A 57 6.52 -0.02 13.93
CA GLU A 57 7.29 1.09 14.49
C GLU A 57 6.72 1.35 15.88
N ALA A 58 7.60 1.48 16.87
CA ALA A 58 7.18 1.95 18.18
C ALA A 58 6.68 3.39 18.03
N ASP A 59 5.57 3.74 18.68
CA ASP A 59 5.14 5.14 18.75
C ASP A 59 6.26 5.93 19.45
N ASN A 60 6.97 6.75 18.70
CA ASN A 60 7.78 7.81 19.27
C ASN A 60 6.77 8.88 19.71
N GLU A 61 6.24 8.72 20.92
CA GLU A 61 5.57 9.81 21.63
C GLU A 61 6.62 10.88 21.92
N ASP A 62 6.79 11.83 20.99
CA ASP A 62 7.36 13.16 21.28
C ASP A 62 6.25 14.07 21.85
#